data_AF-A0A3M2ZSH5-F1
#
_entry.id   AF-A0A3M2ZSH5-F1
#
_cell.length_a   1.000
_cell.length_b   1.000
_cell.length_c   1.000
_cell.angle_alpha   90.00
_cell.angle_beta   90.00
_cell.angle_gamma   90.00
#
_symmetry.space_group_name_H-M   'P 1'
#
loop_
_entity.id
_entity.type
_entity.pdbx_description
1 polymer ?
#
loop_
_entity_poly.entity_id
_entity_poly.type
_entity_poly.pdbx_seq_one_letter_code
_entity_poly.pdbx_strand_id
1 'polypeptide(L)'
;MPSNSSAKQKSVETSEHSILDSIIAQTSLTRDDEAYDIAKRGVSAFIEELLKPQNNGEPVKKAMVDRMIAEIDAKLSRQMDEILHHPDFQSLESSWRGLQLLVDRTNFRENIKIEILNVSKDDLLEDFEDSPEVMQSGLYKHIYTAEYGQFGGQPVGAIIANYFMSPSSPDVKLMQYVSSVACMSHAPFIAAAGPKFFGLESFTGLPDLKDL
;
A
#
# COMPACT_ATOMS: atom_id res chain seq x y z
N MET A 1 52.07 -29.75 59.46
CA MET A 1 51.03 -29.27 58.52
C MET A 1 50.79 -27.82 58.86
N PRO A 2 51.29 -26.87 58.06
CA PRO A 2 50.64 -26.51 56.80
C PRO A 2 51.60 -26.34 55.61
N SER A 3 51.01 -26.31 54.41
CA SER A 3 51.65 -26.35 53.10
C SER A 3 51.58 -24.98 52.41
N ASN A 4 52.69 -24.62 51.75
CA ASN A 4 52.87 -23.68 50.63
C ASN A 4 51.66 -22.89 50.10
N SER A 5 51.81 -21.56 50.05
CA SER A 5 51.11 -20.69 49.09
C SER A 5 52.15 -20.03 48.18
N SER A 6 52.30 -20.60 46.98
CA SER A 6 53.08 -20.02 45.89
C SER A 6 52.27 -18.98 45.14
N ALA A 7 52.98 -17.93 44.72
CA ALA A 7 52.51 -16.79 43.93
C ALA A 7 51.68 -17.17 42.69
N LYS A 8 50.66 -16.35 42.40
CA LYS A 8 50.05 -16.26 41.06
C LYS A 8 50.32 -14.87 40.50
N GLN A 9 51.23 -14.83 39.52
CA GLN A 9 51.47 -13.71 38.62
C GLN A 9 50.18 -13.33 37.90
N LYS A 10 49.89 -12.03 37.85
CA LYS A 10 48.84 -11.43 37.03
C LYS A 10 49.43 -11.15 35.66
N SER A 11 49.12 -11.98 34.69
CA SER A 11 49.41 -11.75 33.27
C SER A 11 48.54 -10.60 32.77
N VAL A 12 49.18 -9.58 32.21
CA VAL A 12 48.53 -8.49 31.47
C VAL A 12 48.17 -9.06 30.09
N GLU A 13 46.90 -9.39 29.89
CA GLU A 13 46.35 -9.63 28.55
C GLU A 13 46.17 -8.28 27.87
N THR A 14 47.05 -7.98 26.93
CA THR A 14 46.87 -6.91 25.95
C THR A 14 45.80 -7.39 24.97
N SER A 15 44.53 -7.25 25.33
CA SER A 15 43.45 -7.34 24.35
C SER A 15 43.53 -6.14 23.44
N GLU A 16 43.82 -6.37 22.16
CA GLU A 16 43.64 -5.40 21.08
C GLU A 16 42.16 -4.98 21.06
N HIS A 17 41.81 -3.98 21.86
CA HIS A 17 40.51 -3.35 21.79
C HIS A 17 40.45 -2.63 20.45
N SER A 18 39.62 -3.15 19.54
CA SER A 18 39.27 -2.45 18.31
C SER A 18 38.84 -1.02 18.68
N ILE A 19 39.36 -0.02 17.96
CA ILE A 19 39.06 1.40 18.19
C ILE A 19 37.53 1.62 18.22
N LEU A 20 36.79 0.85 17.44
CA LEU A 20 35.32 0.82 17.45
C LEU A 20 34.74 0.37 18.80
N ASP A 21 35.28 -0.69 19.39
CA ASP A 21 34.84 -1.19 20.70
C ASP A 21 35.18 -0.19 21.82
N SER A 22 36.29 0.54 21.71
CA SER A 22 36.64 1.62 22.64
C SER A 22 35.71 2.84 22.53
N ILE A 23 35.25 3.18 21.32
CA ILE A 23 34.29 4.27 21.10
C ILE A 23 32.90 3.89 21.63
N ILE A 24 32.47 2.64 21.40
CA ILE A 24 31.16 2.16 21.89
C ILE A 24 31.20 2.01 23.42
N ALA A 25 32.32 1.63 24.02
CA ALA A 25 32.46 1.58 25.48
C ALA A 25 32.40 2.96 26.16
N GLN A 26 32.59 4.07 25.42
CA GLN A 26 32.37 5.43 25.91
C GLN A 26 30.89 5.84 25.86
N THR A 27 30.04 5.05 25.19
CA THR A 27 28.59 5.17 25.30
C THR A 27 28.11 4.33 26.49
N SER A 28 26.98 4.67 27.10
CA SER A 28 26.44 3.98 28.29
C SER A 28 25.93 2.54 28.02
N LEU A 29 26.36 1.91 26.92
CA LEU A 29 25.92 0.62 26.43
C LEU A 29 26.96 -0.46 26.77
N THR A 30 26.51 -1.56 27.37
CA THR A 30 27.33 -2.73 27.68
C THR A 30 27.19 -3.79 26.58
N ARG A 31 28.15 -4.71 26.48
CA ARG A 31 28.17 -5.78 25.46
C ARG A 31 27.01 -6.78 25.55
N ASP A 32 26.31 -6.83 26.68
CA ASP A 32 25.14 -7.70 26.90
C ASP A 32 23.81 -7.04 26.48
N ASP A 33 23.84 -5.78 26.04
CA ASP A 33 22.65 -5.07 25.58
C ASP A 33 22.33 -5.43 24.11
N GLU A 34 21.07 -5.76 23.80
CA GLU A 34 20.62 -6.01 22.41
C GLU A 34 20.88 -4.79 21.51
N ALA A 35 20.89 -3.59 22.08
CA ALA A 35 21.20 -2.35 21.36
C ALA A 35 22.69 -2.19 21.02
N TYR A 36 23.60 -2.97 21.66
CA TYR A 36 25.04 -2.86 21.44
C TYR A 36 25.42 -3.19 19.99
N ASP A 37 24.87 -4.27 19.44
CA ASP A 37 25.14 -4.68 18.05
C ASP A 37 24.58 -3.70 17.03
N ILE A 38 23.42 -3.10 17.32
CA ILE A 38 22.79 -2.08 16.48
C ILE A 38 23.64 -0.81 16.48
N ALA A 39 24.07 -0.36 17.66
CA ALA A 39 24.95 0.80 17.82
C ALA A 39 26.30 0.57 17.12
N LYS A 40 26.88 -0.63 17.24
CA LYS A 40 28.13 -1.01 16.56
C LYS A 40 28.03 -0.90 15.04
N ARG A 41 26.93 -1.38 14.45
CA ARG A 41 26.68 -1.26 13.01
C ARG A 41 26.47 0.19 12.60
N GLY A 42 25.69 0.97 13.36
CA GLY A 42 25.45 2.39 13.10
C GLY A 42 26.73 3.23 13.15
N VAL A 43 27.56 3.05 14.17
CA VAL A 43 28.85 3.76 14.31
C VAL A 43 29.82 3.37 13.20
N SER A 44 29.86 2.10 12.80
CA SER A 44 30.73 1.64 11.71
C SER A 44 30.32 2.26 10.36
N ALA A 45 29.03 2.24 10.03
CA ALA A 45 28.50 2.86 8.81
C ALA A 45 28.71 4.39 8.80
N PHE A 46 28.59 5.03 9.96
CA PHE A 46 28.85 6.47 10.10
C PHE A 46 30.32 6.82 9.85
N ILE A 47 31.26 6.05 10.41
CA ILE A 47 32.70 6.26 10.19
C ILE A 47 33.07 6.04 8.72
N GLU A 48 32.50 5.02 8.06
CA GLU A 48 32.71 4.77 6.64
C GLU A 48 32.26 5.97 5.77
N GLU A 49 31.13 6.60 6.12
CA GLU A 49 30.64 7.79 5.43
C GLU A 49 31.51 9.03 5.70
N LEU A 50 32.04 9.19 6.92
CA LEU A 50 32.98 10.27 7.26
C LEU A 50 34.30 10.17 6.50
N LEU A 51 34.75 8.96 6.19
CA LEU A 51 36.00 8.71 5.45
C LEU A 51 35.87 9.01 3.95
N LYS A 52 34.66 9.30 3.44
CA LYS A 52 34.47 9.68 2.04
C LYS A 52 35.10 11.04 1.74
N PRO A 53 35.69 11.24 0.54
CA PRO A 53 36.43 12.45 0.19
C PRO A 53 35.65 13.76 0.37
N GLN A 54 34.32 13.68 0.28
CA GLN A 54 33.38 14.81 0.36
C GLN A 54 33.25 15.37 1.78
N ASN A 55 33.61 14.58 2.81
CA ASN A 55 33.51 14.96 4.23
C ASN A 55 34.90 15.26 4.86
N ASN A 56 35.97 15.28 4.06
CA ASN A 56 37.33 15.48 4.56
C ASN A 56 37.53 16.87 5.17
N GLY A 57 37.85 16.89 6.47
CA GLY A 57 38.21 18.11 7.20
C GLY A 57 37.04 18.86 7.85
N GLU A 58 35.79 18.38 7.70
CA GLU A 58 34.67 18.92 8.47
C GLU A 58 34.68 18.34 9.91
N PRO A 59 34.61 19.18 10.96
CA PRO A 59 34.49 18.68 12.33
C PRO A 59 33.13 17.99 12.52
N VAL A 60 33.14 16.79 13.09
CA VAL A 60 31.93 16.02 13.40
C VAL A 60 31.08 16.78 14.42
N LYS A 61 30.04 17.46 13.94
CA LYS A 61 29.05 18.20 14.74
C LYS A 61 27.69 17.55 14.56
N LYS A 62 26.78 17.78 15.52
CA LYS A 62 25.38 17.35 15.41
C LYS A 62 24.75 17.71 14.05
N ALA A 63 25.04 18.91 13.56
CA ALA A 63 24.57 19.39 12.25
C ALA A 63 25.00 18.51 11.05
N MET A 64 26.16 17.86 11.12
CA MET A 64 26.62 16.93 10.08
C MET A 64 25.79 15.64 10.10
N VAL A 65 25.51 15.10 11.29
CA VAL A 65 24.62 13.93 11.45
C VAL A 65 23.22 14.26 10.91
N ASP A 66 22.68 15.43 11.27
CA ASP A 66 21.39 15.90 10.77
C ASP A 66 21.39 16.04 9.24
N ARG A 67 22.49 16.52 8.62
CA ARG A 67 22.65 16.56 7.15
C ARG A 67 22.62 15.16 6.54
N MET A 68 23.33 14.21 7.13
CA MET A 68 23.39 12.83 6.63
C MET A 68 22.05 12.12 6.75
N ILE A 69 21.30 12.36 7.84
CA ILE A 69 19.92 11.86 7.98
C ILE A 69 19.03 12.45 6.91
N ALA A 70 19.08 13.77 6.69
CA ALA A 70 18.30 14.43 5.65
C ALA A 70 18.62 13.89 4.24
N GLU A 71 19.88 13.55 3.96
CA GLU A 71 20.26 12.92 2.69
C GLU A 71 19.71 11.49 2.54
N ILE A 72 19.66 10.71 3.62
CA ILE A 72 19.04 9.38 3.64
C ILE A 72 17.53 9.52 3.43
N ASP A 73 16.87 10.41 4.17
CA ASP A 73 15.43 10.66 4.04
C ASP A 73 15.11 11.10 2.62
N ALA A 74 15.90 12.00 2.02
CA ALA A 74 15.70 12.39 0.63
C ALA A 74 15.85 11.23 -0.36
N LYS A 75 16.74 10.26 -0.11
CA LYS A 75 16.88 9.06 -0.94
C LYS A 75 15.70 8.11 -0.75
N LEU A 76 15.29 7.87 0.50
CA LEU A 76 14.16 7.01 0.85
C LEU A 76 12.84 7.58 0.34
N SER A 77 12.59 8.87 0.53
CA SER A 77 11.41 9.57 0.02
C SER A 77 11.33 9.44 -1.49
N ARG A 78 12.41 9.71 -2.25
CA ARG A 78 12.40 9.51 -3.70
C ARG A 78 12.05 8.08 -4.10
N GLN A 79 12.62 7.09 -3.43
CA GLN A 79 12.32 5.69 -3.74
C GLN A 79 10.87 5.32 -3.37
N MET A 80 10.38 5.81 -2.24
CA MET A 80 9.01 5.60 -1.79
C MET A 80 8.03 6.29 -2.74
N ASP A 81 8.34 7.50 -3.21
CA ASP A 81 7.53 8.22 -4.18
C ASP A 81 7.39 7.39 -5.47
N GLU A 82 8.47 6.81 -6.01
CA GLU A 82 8.37 5.94 -7.19
C GLU A 82 7.49 4.70 -6.95
N ILE A 83 7.57 4.08 -5.77
CA ILE A 83 6.77 2.90 -5.43
C ILE A 83 5.29 3.28 -5.28
N LEU A 84 4.99 4.31 -4.50
CA LEU A 84 3.62 4.73 -4.18
C LEU A 84 2.92 5.40 -5.36
N HIS A 85 3.66 6.05 -6.26
CA HIS A 85 3.11 6.68 -7.45
C HIS A 85 3.10 5.76 -8.68
N HIS A 86 3.47 4.49 -8.52
CA HIS A 86 3.32 3.52 -9.59
C HIS A 86 1.84 3.33 -9.94
N PRO A 87 1.43 3.39 -11.24
CA PRO A 87 0.03 3.34 -11.64
C PRO A 87 -0.74 2.13 -11.12
N ASP A 88 -0.11 0.95 -11.12
CA ASP A 88 -0.73 -0.28 -10.63
C ASP A 88 -0.99 -0.23 -9.11
N PHE A 89 -0.05 0.35 -8.36
CA PHE A 89 -0.20 0.51 -6.92
C PHE A 89 -1.31 1.50 -6.60
N GLN A 90 -1.32 2.67 -7.26
CA GLN A 90 -2.38 3.67 -7.07
C GLN A 90 -3.76 3.15 -7.48
N SER A 91 -3.86 2.36 -8.56
CA SER A 91 -5.12 1.74 -8.97
C SER A 91 -5.67 0.80 -7.89
N LEU A 92 -4.81 -0.06 -7.35
CA LEU A 92 -5.18 -0.95 -6.26
C LEU A 92 -5.48 -0.18 -4.96
N GLU A 93 -4.63 0.76 -4.58
CA GLU A 93 -4.78 1.58 -3.37
C GLU A 93 -6.08 2.37 -3.42
N SER A 94 -6.38 3.03 -4.54
CA SER A 94 -7.61 3.84 -4.70
C SER A 94 -8.88 2.99 -4.53
N SER A 95 -8.87 1.77 -5.05
CA SER A 95 -9.96 0.79 -4.92
C SER A 95 -10.19 0.39 -3.46
N TRP A 96 -9.14 0.00 -2.74
CA TRP A 96 -9.23 -0.44 -1.35
C TRP A 96 -9.51 0.70 -0.38
N ARG A 97 -8.92 1.87 -0.59
CA ARG A 97 -9.19 3.06 0.24
C ARG A 97 -10.60 3.60 0.01
N GLY A 98 -11.11 3.51 -1.22
CA GLY A 98 -12.51 3.81 -1.53
C GLY A 98 -13.47 2.87 -0.80
N LEU A 99 -13.19 1.56 -0.82
CA LEU A 99 -13.95 0.57 -0.07
C LEU A 99 -13.86 0.81 1.45
N GLN A 100 -12.68 1.12 1.98
CA GLN A 100 -12.50 1.45 3.39
C GLN A 100 -13.35 2.66 3.78
N LEU A 101 -13.35 3.72 2.95
CA LEU A 101 -14.19 4.90 3.20
C LEU A 101 -15.69 4.52 3.24
N LEU A 102 -16.15 3.67 2.33
CA LEU A 102 -17.53 3.19 2.31
C LEU A 102 -17.89 2.44 3.60
N VAL A 103 -17.02 1.52 4.03
CA VAL A 103 -17.20 0.73 5.25
C VAL A 103 -17.20 1.64 6.48
N ASP A 104 -16.22 2.52 6.62
CA ASP A 104 -16.07 3.42 7.78
C ASP A 104 -17.24 4.40 7.92
N ARG A 105 -17.89 4.76 6.80
CA ARG A 105 -19.06 5.67 6.78
C ARG A 105 -20.39 4.95 6.92
N THR A 106 -20.41 3.63 6.88
CA THR A 106 -21.64 2.83 6.96
C THR A 106 -21.91 2.41 8.40
N ASN A 107 -23.09 2.76 8.93
CA ASN A 107 -23.52 2.27 10.24
C ASN A 107 -24.14 0.86 10.12
N PHE A 108 -23.32 -0.18 10.25
CA PHE A 108 -23.75 -1.58 10.18
C PHE A 108 -24.74 -1.99 11.30
N ARG A 109 -24.96 -1.16 12.33
CA ARG A 109 -26.00 -1.42 13.35
C ARG A 109 -27.41 -1.20 12.82
N GLU A 110 -27.56 -0.43 11.74
CA GLU A 110 -28.83 -0.13 11.08
C GLU A 110 -29.20 -1.18 10.02
N ASN A 111 -28.81 -2.45 10.22
CA ASN A 111 -29.12 -3.58 9.34
C ASN A 111 -28.68 -3.36 7.88
N ILE A 112 -27.48 -2.81 7.68
CA ILE A 112 -26.85 -2.67 6.36
C ILE A 112 -25.83 -3.81 6.21
N LYS A 113 -25.78 -4.42 5.02
CA LYS A 113 -24.74 -5.38 4.64
C LYS A 113 -24.10 -4.93 3.34
N ILE A 114 -22.80 -5.20 3.23
CA ILE A 114 -22.01 -4.94 2.03
C ILE A 114 -21.39 -6.27 1.62
N GLU A 115 -21.63 -6.67 0.39
CA GLU A 115 -21.01 -7.83 -0.24
C GLU A 115 -19.97 -7.36 -1.24
N ILE A 116 -18.86 -8.08 -1.30
CA ILE A 116 -17.72 -7.72 -2.14
C ILE A 116 -17.52 -8.83 -3.16
N LEU A 117 -17.57 -8.46 -4.43
CA LEU A 117 -17.27 -9.33 -5.56
C LEU A 117 -16.04 -8.78 -6.28
N ASN A 118 -14.96 -9.55 -6.31
CA ASN A 118 -13.74 -9.17 -7.02
C ASN A 118 -13.81 -9.65 -8.47
N VAL A 119 -14.04 -8.73 -9.40
CA VAL A 119 -14.12 -8.99 -10.83
C VAL A 119 -13.51 -7.79 -11.57
N SER A 120 -12.66 -8.04 -12.58
CA SER A 120 -12.16 -6.95 -13.43
C SER A 120 -13.23 -6.53 -14.44
N LYS A 121 -13.14 -5.31 -14.98
CA LYS A 121 -14.12 -4.82 -15.96
C LYS A 121 -14.17 -5.71 -17.21
N ASP A 122 -13.01 -6.21 -17.63
CA ASP A 122 -12.87 -7.03 -18.82
C ASP A 122 -13.44 -8.44 -18.59
N ASP A 123 -13.14 -9.06 -17.45
CA ASP A 123 -13.70 -10.37 -17.07
C ASP A 123 -15.24 -10.30 -16.97
N LEU A 124 -15.79 -9.18 -16.47
CA LEU A 124 -17.24 -9.00 -16.38
C LEU A 124 -17.88 -8.93 -17.77
N LEU A 125 -17.23 -8.26 -18.73
CA LEU A 125 -17.72 -8.20 -20.09
C LEU A 125 -17.62 -9.56 -20.77
N GLU A 126 -16.50 -10.27 -20.60
CA GLU A 126 -16.28 -11.62 -21.13
C GLU A 126 -17.35 -12.60 -20.61
N ASP A 127 -17.67 -12.57 -19.31
CA ASP A 127 -18.74 -13.38 -18.71
C ASP A 127 -20.12 -13.16 -19.40
N PHE A 128 -20.43 -11.92 -19.76
CA PHE A 128 -21.66 -11.63 -20.51
C PHE A 128 -21.59 -12.06 -21.97
N GLU A 129 -20.44 -12.00 -22.61
CA GLU A 129 -20.26 -12.41 -24.01
C GLU A 129 -20.27 -13.93 -24.19
N ASP A 130 -19.73 -14.66 -23.22
CA ASP A 130 -19.73 -16.12 -23.18
C ASP A 130 -21.09 -16.71 -22.80
N SER A 131 -21.91 -15.92 -22.10
CA SER A 131 -23.25 -16.32 -21.70
C SER A 131 -24.24 -16.23 -22.86
N PRO A 132 -25.02 -17.29 -23.17
CA PRO A 132 -26.03 -17.25 -24.23
C PRO A 132 -27.10 -16.18 -24.02
N GLU A 133 -27.43 -15.91 -22.76
CA GLU A 133 -28.38 -14.90 -22.33
C GLU A 133 -27.89 -14.24 -21.03
N VAL A 134 -28.31 -12.99 -20.79
CA VAL A 134 -27.99 -12.23 -19.57
C VAL A 134 -28.39 -13.00 -18.29
N MET A 135 -29.49 -13.75 -18.34
CA MET A 135 -29.99 -14.56 -17.21
C MET A 135 -29.06 -15.71 -16.81
N GLN A 136 -28.11 -16.06 -17.69
CA GLN A 136 -27.18 -17.16 -17.48
C GLN A 136 -25.79 -16.68 -17.08
N SER A 137 -25.59 -15.36 -16.98
CA SER A 137 -24.30 -14.78 -16.59
C SER A 137 -23.98 -14.95 -15.10
N GLY A 138 -22.69 -14.89 -14.78
CA GLY A 138 -22.20 -14.94 -13.40
C GLY A 138 -22.77 -13.80 -12.57
N LEU A 139 -22.81 -12.57 -13.09
CA LEU A 139 -23.37 -11.43 -12.35
C LEU A 139 -24.86 -11.64 -12.03
N TYR A 140 -25.65 -12.14 -12.99
CA TYR A 140 -27.07 -12.41 -12.75
C TYR A 140 -27.26 -13.45 -11.64
N LYS A 141 -26.42 -14.49 -11.63
CA LYS A 141 -26.44 -15.52 -10.58
C LYS A 141 -26.19 -14.93 -9.19
N HIS A 142 -25.21 -14.03 -9.06
CA HIS A 142 -24.88 -13.40 -7.78
C HIS A 142 -25.94 -12.42 -7.30
N ILE A 143 -26.49 -11.59 -8.19
CA ILE A 143 -27.40 -10.52 -7.80
C ILE A 143 -28.86 -10.99 -7.71
N TYR A 144 -29.30 -11.76 -8.70
CA TYR A 144 -30.69 -12.20 -8.79
C TYR A 144 -30.87 -13.58 -8.15
N THR A 145 -30.20 -14.60 -8.66
CA THR A 145 -30.52 -16.00 -8.29
C THR A 145 -30.17 -16.33 -6.84
N ALA A 146 -29.01 -15.88 -6.35
CA ALA A 146 -28.55 -16.18 -4.99
C ALA A 146 -29.38 -15.45 -3.91
N GLU A 147 -29.85 -14.25 -4.23
CA GLU A 147 -30.51 -13.37 -3.27
C GLU A 147 -31.99 -13.13 -3.61
N TYR A 148 -32.28 -12.29 -4.61
CA TYR A 148 -33.65 -11.85 -4.92
C TYR A 148 -34.60 -13.00 -5.28
N GLY A 149 -34.13 -14.00 -6.03
CA GLY A 149 -34.89 -15.17 -6.45
C GLY A 149 -34.92 -16.31 -5.43
N GLN A 150 -34.19 -16.19 -4.33
CA GLN A 150 -34.04 -17.23 -3.32
C GLN A 150 -35.03 -17.03 -2.17
N PHE A 151 -35.73 -18.09 -1.77
CA PHE A 151 -36.64 -18.03 -0.63
C PHE A 151 -35.86 -17.75 0.67
N GLY A 152 -36.14 -16.61 1.31
CA GLY A 152 -35.43 -16.16 2.51
C GLY A 152 -34.08 -15.48 2.24
N GLY A 153 -33.75 -15.17 0.98
CA GLY A 153 -32.57 -14.40 0.60
C GLY A 153 -32.66 -12.92 1.01
N GLN A 154 -31.56 -12.19 0.85
CA GLN A 154 -31.44 -10.78 1.17
C GLN A 154 -31.20 -9.97 -0.11
N PRO A 155 -32.24 -9.39 -0.72
CA PRO A 155 -32.12 -8.79 -2.04
C PRO A 155 -31.10 -7.66 -2.06
N VAL A 156 -30.28 -7.63 -3.12
CA VAL A 156 -29.28 -6.59 -3.33
C VAL A 156 -29.97 -5.26 -3.57
N GLY A 157 -29.64 -4.25 -2.75
CA GLY A 157 -30.24 -2.92 -2.85
C GLY A 157 -29.65 -2.05 -3.97
N ALA A 158 -28.35 -2.14 -4.21
CA ALA A 158 -27.64 -1.43 -5.27
C ALA A 158 -26.32 -2.14 -5.60
N ILE A 159 -25.84 -1.99 -6.83
CA ILE A 159 -24.56 -2.52 -7.28
C ILE A 159 -23.60 -1.35 -7.45
N ILE A 160 -22.54 -1.32 -6.65
CA ILE A 160 -21.48 -0.31 -6.76
C ILE A 160 -20.32 -0.91 -7.55
N ALA A 161 -20.08 -0.39 -8.74
CA ALA A 161 -18.98 -0.82 -9.59
C ALA A 161 -17.84 0.19 -9.53
N ASN A 162 -16.69 -0.28 -9.07
CA ASN A 162 -15.45 0.50 -9.02
C ASN A 162 -14.76 0.53 -10.39
N TYR A 163 -15.48 1.02 -11.40
CA TYR A 163 -14.99 1.14 -12.78
C TYR A 163 -15.18 2.57 -13.31
N PHE A 164 -14.30 2.95 -14.22
CA PHE A 164 -14.48 4.13 -15.07
C PHE A 164 -15.02 3.70 -16.43
N MET A 165 -16.24 4.15 -16.73
CA MET A 165 -16.90 3.94 -18.01
C MET A 165 -16.48 5.01 -19.02
N SER A 166 -16.37 4.61 -20.27
CA SER A 166 -16.08 5.45 -21.43
C SER A 166 -17.18 5.28 -22.50
N PRO A 167 -17.20 6.08 -23.58
CA PRO A 167 -18.16 5.92 -24.66
C PRO A 167 -17.71 4.86 -25.68
N SER A 168 -16.70 4.04 -25.33
CA SER A 168 -16.20 2.97 -26.19
C SER A 168 -17.22 1.85 -26.34
N SER A 169 -17.20 1.15 -27.48
CA SER A 169 -18.14 0.05 -27.74
C SER A 169 -18.16 -1.04 -26.66
N PRO A 170 -17.01 -1.49 -26.09
CA PRO A 170 -17.00 -2.46 -24.99
C PRO A 170 -17.73 -1.94 -23.73
N ASP A 171 -17.49 -0.69 -23.33
CA ASP A 171 -18.12 -0.11 -22.15
C ASP A 171 -19.63 0.12 -22.37
N VAL A 172 -20.03 0.56 -23.56
CA VAL A 172 -21.45 0.72 -23.91
C VAL A 172 -22.17 -0.64 -23.90
N LYS A 173 -21.52 -1.68 -24.41
CA LYS A 173 -22.05 -3.05 -24.40
C LYS A 173 -22.17 -3.57 -22.97
N LEU A 174 -21.14 -3.38 -22.14
CA LEU A 174 -21.19 -3.72 -20.72
C LEU A 174 -22.32 -2.99 -20.00
N MET A 175 -22.46 -1.68 -20.21
CA MET A 175 -23.55 -0.87 -19.63
C MET A 175 -24.93 -1.40 -20.03
N GLN A 176 -25.10 -1.86 -21.28
CA GLN A 176 -26.35 -2.47 -21.74
C GLN A 176 -26.67 -3.78 -21.02
N TYR A 177 -25.66 -4.63 -20.79
CA TYR A 177 -25.83 -5.89 -20.06
C TYR A 177 -26.15 -5.65 -18.58
N VAL A 178 -25.36 -4.84 -17.88
CA VAL A 178 -25.59 -4.56 -16.45
C VAL A 178 -26.90 -3.80 -16.23
N SER A 179 -27.33 -2.96 -17.17
CA SER A 179 -28.65 -2.31 -17.13
C SER A 179 -29.79 -3.33 -17.18
N SER A 180 -29.63 -4.38 -17.97
CA SER A 180 -30.61 -5.47 -18.07
C SER A 180 -30.70 -6.24 -16.74
N VAL A 181 -29.55 -6.61 -16.15
CA VAL A 181 -29.50 -7.25 -14.83
C VAL A 181 -30.12 -6.36 -13.75
N ALA A 182 -29.74 -5.09 -13.69
CA ALA A 182 -30.25 -4.11 -12.74
C ALA A 182 -31.78 -3.94 -12.83
N CYS A 183 -32.32 -3.95 -14.05
CA CYS A 183 -33.76 -3.90 -14.30
C CYS A 183 -34.48 -5.13 -13.74
N MET A 184 -33.90 -6.32 -13.95
CA MET A 184 -34.48 -7.60 -13.51
C MET A 184 -34.39 -7.78 -11.98
N SER A 185 -33.31 -7.35 -11.35
CA SER A 185 -33.09 -7.46 -9.90
C SER A 185 -33.61 -6.27 -9.09
N HIS A 186 -34.08 -5.21 -9.76
CA HIS A 186 -34.45 -3.93 -9.15
C HIS A 186 -33.31 -3.28 -8.33
N ALA A 187 -32.06 -3.57 -8.67
CA ALA A 187 -30.86 -3.03 -8.02
C ALA A 187 -30.12 -2.11 -8.99
N PRO A 188 -30.14 -0.77 -8.82
CA PRO A 188 -29.44 0.15 -9.71
C PRO A 188 -27.94 -0.13 -9.72
N PHE A 189 -27.35 -0.05 -10.91
CA PHE A 189 -25.91 -0.16 -11.12
C PHE A 189 -25.29 1.25 -11.15
N ILE A 190 -24.34 1.50 -10.25
CA ILE A 190 -23.69 2.80 -10.07
C ILE A 190 -22.21 2.65 -10.36
N ALA A 191 -21.72 3.37 -11.37
CA ALA A 191 -20.32 3.42 -11.77
C ALA A 191 -19.90 4.87 -12.08
N ALA A 192 -18.60 5.13 -12.14
CA ALA A 192 -18.08 6.44 -12.51
C ALA A 192 -17.92 6.56 -14.02
N ALA A 193 -18.22 7.73 -14.59
CA ALA A 193 -17.75 8.08 -15.94
C ALA A 193 -16.28 8.53 -15.83
N GLY A 194 -15.40 8.04 -16.71
CA GLY A 194 -14.00 8.48 -16.78
C GLY A 194 -13.81 9.77 -17.60
N PRO A 195 -12.61 10.37 -17.63
CA PRO A 195 -12.35 11.59 -18.41
C PRO A 195 -12.68 11.42 -19.90
N LYS A 196 -12.36 10.24 -20.44
CA LYS A 196 -12.60 9.88 -21.85
C LYS A 196 -14.08 9.84 -22.21
N PHE A 197 -14.98 9.70 -21.23
CA PHE A 197 -16.42 9.82 -21.44
C PHE A 197 -16.79 11.20 -22.01
N PHE A 198 -16.08 12.24 -21.56
CA PHE A 198 -16.26 13.62 -22.01
C PHE A 198 -15.30 14.02 -23.14
N GLY A 199 -14.60 13.06 -23.75
CA GLY A 199 -13.58 13.33 -24.78
C GLY A 199 -12.31 14.00 -24.22
N LEU A 200 -12.05 13.87 -22.92
CA LEU A 200 -10.86 14.44 -22.26
C LEU A 200 -9.86 13.35 -21.87
N GLU A 201 -8.58 13.71 -21.82
CA GLU A 201 -7.54 12.84 -21.23
C GLU A 201 -7.47 12.98 -19.70
N SER A 202 -7.94 14.11 -19.15
CA SER A 202 -7.92 14.41 -17.71
C SER A 202 -9.15 15.23 -17.32
N PHE A 203 -9.67 15.00 -16.11
CA PHE A 203 -10.76 15.81 -15.53
C PHE A 203 -10.37 17.27 -15.29
N THR A 204 -9.08 17.61 -15.27
CA THR A 204 -8.63 19.01 -15.12
C THR A 204 -9.10 19.89 -16.28
N GLY A 205 -9.36 19.33 -17.46
CA GLY A 205 -9.88 20.04 -18.63
C GLY A 205 -11.41 20.17 -18.66
N LEU A 206 -12.13 19.61 -17.68
CA LEU A 206 -13.60 19.66 -17.63
C LEU A 206 -14.15 21.10 -17.62
N PRO A 207 -13.57 22.06 -16.87
CA PRO A 207 -14.03 23.45 -16.88
C PRO A 207 -13.85 24.18 -18.22
N ASP A 208 -12.99 23.68 -19.12
CA ASP A 208 -12.68 24.31 -20.40
C ASP A 208 -13.71 23.93 -21.50
N LEU A 209 -14.57 22.95 -21.24
CA LEU A 209 -15.65 22.56 -22.14
C LEU A 209 -16.71 23.66 -22.18
N LYS A 210 -16.89 24.26 -23.36
CA LYS A 210 -17.86 25.35 -23.58
C LYS A 210 -19.31 24.89 -23.58
N ASP A 211 -19.54 23.63 -23.93
CA ASP A 211 -20.84 22.98 -23.99
C ASP A 211 -20.66 21.48 -23.66
N LEU A 212 -21.61 20.88 -22.94
CA LEU A 212 -21.54 19.52 -22.41
C LEU A 212 -22.74 18.68 -22.88
#